data_AF-A0A2K8SPH1-F1
#
_entry.id   AF-A0A2K8SPH1-F1
#
_cell.length_a   1.000
_cell.length_b   1.000
_cell.length_c   1.000
_cell.angle_alpha   90.00
_cell.angle_beta   90.00
_cell.angle_gamma   90.00
#
_symmetry.space_group_name_H-M   'P 1'
#
loop_
_entity.id
_entity.type
_entity.pdbx_description
1 polymer ?
#
loop_
_entity_poly.entity_id
_entity_poly.type
_entity_poly.pdbx_seq_one_letter_code
_entity_poly.pdbx_strand_id
1 'polypeptide(L)' 'MRTNTAIIDDQGKLNNFAIEPKVYIDEQGDRTGFTPYAEMLNGRLAMIGFVSLIALEVFTGHGIVGVLASL' A
#
# COMPACT_ATOMS: atom_id res chain seq x y z
N MET A 1 11.43 -8.29 -24.92
CA MET A 1 10.29 -9.24 -25.02
C MET A 1 9.80 -9.22 -26.46
N ARG A 2 9.96 -10.32 -27.20
CA ARG A 2 9.31 -10.50 -28.50
C ARG A 2 7.99 -11.23 -28.25
N THR A 3 6.87 -10.52 -28.23
CA THR A 3 5.53 -11.11 -28.24
C THR A 3 5.23 -11.56 -29.67
N ASN A 4 5.74 -12.73 -30.05
CA ASN A 4 5.38 -13.35 -31.33
C ASN A 4 3.96 -13.92 -31.21
N THR A 5 2.97 -13.10 -31.56
CA THR A 5 1.52 -13.41 -31.52
C THR A 5 1.09 -14.39 -32.62
N ALA A 6 1.98 -14.71 -33.56
CA ALA A 6 1.70 -15.56 -34.71
C ALA A 6 2.67 -16.76 -34.76
N ILE A 7 2.12 -17.97 -34.74
CA ILE A 7 2.83 -19.22 -35.05
C ILE A 7 2.34 -19.68 -36.43
N ILE A 8 3.29 -20.01 -37.32
CA ILE A 8 3.00 -20.61 -38.63
C ILE A 8 2.88 -22.11 -38.39
N ASP A 9 1.72 -22.69 -38.72
CA ASP A 9 1.56 -24.15 -38.67
C ASP A 9 2.26 -24.83 -39.87
N ASP A 10 2.39 -26.16 -39.81
CA ASP A 10 3.03 -26.96 -40.86
C ASP A 10 2.23 -26.95 -42.19
N GLN A 11 1.02 -26.38 -42.18
CA GLN A 11 0.19 -26.15 -43.36
C GLN A 11 0.32 -24.70 -43.90
N GLY A 12 1.25 -23.91 -43.37
CA GLY A 12 1.51 -22.54 -43.79
C GLY A 12 0.43 -21.54 -43.38
N LYS A 13 -0.50 -21.90 -42.48
CA LYS A 13 -1.51 -20.98 -41.96
C LYS A 13 -0.98 -20.22 -40.75
N LEU A 14 -1.31 -18.93 -40.72
CA LEU A 14 -0.97 -18.03 -39.62
C LEU A 14 -2.05 -18.09 -38.55
N ASN A 15 -1.69 -18.58 -37.37
CA ASN A 15 -2.57 -18.54 -36.20
C ASN A 15 -2.23 -17.31 -35.36
N ASN A 16 -3.02 -16.25 -35.50
CA ASN A 16 -2.89 -15.01 -34.71
C ASN A 16 -3.79 -15.11 -33.47
N PHE A 17 -3.20 -15.36 -32.30
CA PHE A 17 -3.93 -15.45 -31.04
C PHE A 17 -4.11 -14.05 -30.43
N ALA A 18 -5.35 -13.64 -30.13
CA ALA A 18 -5.56 -12.37 -29.44
C ALA A 18 -4.91 -12.44 -28.05
N ILE A 19 -3.91 -11.61 -27.80
CA ILE A 19 -3.32 -11.45 -26.46
C ILE A 19 -4.26 -10.55 -25.68
N GLU A 20 -4.93 -11.11 -24.67
CA GLU A 20 -5.80 -10.32 -23.80
C GLU A 20 -4.98 -9.25 -23.08
N PRO A 21 -5.41 -7.97 -23.15
CA PRO A 21 -4.77 -6.93 -22.34
C PRO A 21 -5.03 -7.27 -20.87
N LYS A 22 -3.96 -7.46 -20.11
CA LYS A 22 -4.10 -7.62 -18.65
C LYS A 22 -4.76 -6.36 -18.10
N VAL A 23 -5.86 -6.54 -17.37
CA VAL A 23 -6.54 -5.45 -16.68
C VAL A 23 -5.59 -4.98 -15.58
N TYR A 24 -4.95 -3.82 -15.79
CA TYR A 24 -4.19 -3.16 -14.76
C TYR A 24 -5.20 -2.49 -13.84
N ILE A 25 -5.33 -3.00 -12.63
CA ILE A 25 -5.92 -2.23 -11.55
C ILE A 25 -4.88 -1.13 -11.29
N ASP A 26 -5.21 0.09 -11.68
CA ASP A 26 -4.42 1.23 -11.26
C ASP A 26 -4.59 1.34 -9.75
N GLU A 27 -3.60 0.86 -8.98
CA GLU A 27 -3.55 1.02 -7.52
C GLU A 27 -3.59 2.50 -7.11
N GLN A 28 -3.44 3.42 -8.08
CA GLN A 28 -3.54 4.86 -7.91
C GLN A 28 -4.97 5.40 -8.17
N GLY A 29 -5.96 4.53 -8.32
CA GLY A 29 -7.38 4.91 -8.35
C GLY A 29 -7.86 5.37 -6.97
N ASP A 30 -8.10 6.68 -6.85
CA ASP A 30 -8.50 7.43 -5.64
C ASP A 30 -7.48 7.45 -4.49
N ARG A 31 -6.66 8.51 -4.49
CA ARG A 31 -5.83 8.94 -3.34
C ARG A 31 -6.64 9.45 -2.15
N THR A 32 -7.97 9.34 -2.21
CA THR A 32 -8.90 9.89 -1.22
C THR A 32 -9.61 8.73 -0.50
N GLY A 33 -9.35 8.55 0.80
CA GLY A 33 -9.98 7.53 1.63
C GLY A 33 -8.99 6.63 2.37
N PHE A 34 -9.49 5.50 2.87
CA PHE A 34 -8.69 4.46 3.53
C PHE A 34 -7.93 3.64 2.48
N THR A 35 -6.90 4.24 1.88
CA THR A 35 -5.98 3.52 1.01
C THR A 35 -5.00 2.70 1.84
N PRO A 36 -4.50 1.56 1.35
CA PRO A 36 -3.51 0.74 2.06
C PRO A 36 -2.27 1.56 2.48
N TYR A 37 -1.87 2.52 1.63
CA TYR A 37 -0.79 3.44 1.93
C TYR A 37 -1.10 4.34 3.14
N ALA A 38 -2.28 4.95 3.17
CA ALA A 38 -2.71 5.81 4.27
C ALA A 38 -2.84 5.02 5.60
N GLU A 39 -3.34 3.79 5.54
CA GLU A 39 -3.43 2.90 6.71
C GLU A 39 -2.04 2.56 7.27
N MET A 40 -1.09 2.20 6.41
CA MET A 40 0.29 1.93 6.84
C MET A 40 0.95 3.17 7.43
N LEU A 41 0.72 4.35 6.84
CA LEU A 41 1.28 5.61 7.33
C LEU A 41 0.70 5.97 8.70
N ASN A 42 -0.62 5.92 8.86
CA ASN A 42 -1.30 6.17 10.12
C ASN A 42 -0.87 5.18 11.21
N GLY A 43 -0.73 3.90 10.86
CA GLY A 43 -0.25 2.87 11.79
C GLY A 43 1.16 3.16 12.32
N ARG A 44 2.09 3.61 11.46
CA ARG A 44 3.45 3.98 11.88
C ARG A 44 3.45 5.21 12.80
N LEU A 45 2.68 6.24 12.44
CA LEU A 45 2.54 7.42 13.28
C LEU A 45 1.98 7.08 14.66
N ALA A 46 0.98 6.18 14.73
CA ALA A 46 0.42 5.71 15.99
C ALA A 46 1.46 4.95 16.86
N MET A 47 2.28 4.08 16.25
CA MET A 47 3.34 3.39 16.98
C MET A 47 4.37 4.36 17.56
N ILE A 48 4.78 5.37 16.77
CA ILE A 48 5.72 6.41 17.24
C ILE A 48 5.08 7.23 18.37
N GLY A 49 3.81 7.64 18.20
CA GLY A 49 3.07 8.35 19.23
C GLY A 49 3.00 7.58 20.54
N PHE A 50 2.68 6.29 20.49
CA PHE A 50 2.62 5.42 21.66
C PHE A 50 3.97 5.29 22.37
N VAL A 51 5.06 5.05 21.62
CA VAL A 51 6.41 4.96 22.21
C VAL A 51 6.83 6.30 22.81
N SER A 52 6.52 7.42 22.14
CA SER A 52 6.82 8.76 22.66
C SER A 52 6.07 9.06 23.96
N LEU A 53 4.82 8.59 24.10
CA LEU A 53 4.03 8.72 25.32
C LEU A 53 4.64 7.91 26.47
N ILE A 54 5.06 6.67 26.22
CA ILE A 54 5.75 5.85 27.23
C ILE A 54 7.05 6.53 27.67
N ALA A 55 7.84 7.02 26.71
CA ALA A 55 9.09 7.73 27.03
C ALA A 55 8.82 8.97 27.88
N LEU A 56 7.80 9.75 27.54
CA LEU A 56 7.41 10.94 28.27
C LEU A 56 6.92 10.59 29.68
N GLU A 57 6.17 9.50 29.87
CA GLU A 57 5.79 9.00 31.19
C GLU A 57 7.01 8.69 32.06
N VAL A 58 8.01 8.00 31.51
CA VAL A 58 9.26 7.68 32.22
C VAL A 58 10.02 8.94 32.65
N PHE A 59 10.08 9.97 31.80
CA PHE A 59 10.77 11.22 32.15
C PHE A 59 9.99 12.11 33.12
N THR A 60 8.65 12.12 33.06
CA THR A 60 7.82 13.06 33.82
C THR A 60 7.33 12.47 35.14
N GLY A 61 7.32 11.14 35.29
CA GLY A 61 6.86 10.44 36.50
C GLY A 61 5.37 10.60 36.81
N HIS A 62 4.62 11.29 35.96
CA HIS A 62 3.17 11.47 36.01
C HIS A 62 2.57 10.62 34.88
N GLY A 63 1.61 9.76 35.20
CA GLY A 63 1.03 8.82 34.23
C GLY A 63 0.41 9.54 33.02
N ILE A 64 0.20 8.79 31.93
CA ILE A 64 -0.31 9.28 30.64
C ILE A 64 -1.58 10.16 30.79
N VAL A 65 -2.43 9.82 31.76
CA VAL A 65 -3.65 10.58 32.10
C VAL A 65 -3.34 11.95 32.70
N GLY A 66 -2.27 12.10 33.48
CA GLY A 66 -1.87 13.37 34.08
C GLY A 66 -1.40 14.41 33.05
N VAL A 67 -0.73 13.96 31.99
CA VAL A 67 -0.29 14.84 30.88
C VAL A 67 -1.47 15.24 30.00
N LEU A 68 -2.37 14.30 29.68
CA LEU A 68 -3.60 14.58 28.93
C LEU A 68 -4.61 15.42 29.73
N ALA A 69 -4.67 15.28 31.05
CA ALA A 69 -5.55 16.05 31.93
C ALA A 69 -4.96 17.41 32.35
N SER A 70 -3.65 17.60 32.19
CA SER A 70 -2.98 18.89 32.44
C SER A 70 -2.96 19.81 31.20
N LEU A 71 -3.46 19.34 30.05
CA LEU A 71 -3.69 20.14 28.85
C LEU A 71 -5.05 20.85 28.95
#